data_AF-A0A1G7AQR9-F1
#
_entry.id   AF-A0A1G7AQR9-F1
#
_cell.length_a   1.000
_cell.length_b   1.000
_cell.length_c   1.000
_cell.angle_alpha   90.00
_cell.angle_beta   90.00
_cell.angle_gamma   90.00
#
_symmetry.space_group_name_H-M   'P 1'
#
loop_
_entity.id
_entity.type
_entity.pdbx_description
1 polymer ?
#
loop_
_entity_poly.entity_id
_entity_poly.type
_entity_poly.pdbx_seq_one_letter_code
_entity_poly.pdbx_strand_id
1 'polypeptide(L)'
;MSSAGLKRKPSGLELAGALAPITGDLPATTGTRVEVEPSAKHRQAATEAAPKVELVQVNFRASKGLAKLIARLSAERGSTRRLVAQLLQLDGHEVPEVDLNPPDTRRRYDD
;
A
#
# COMPACT_ATOMS: atom_id res chain seq x y z
N MET A 1 3.21 29.19 42.50
CA MET A 1 4.42 28.47 42.02
C MET A 1 4.36 27.08 42.66
N SER A 2 4.39 25.93 41.98
CA SER A 2 5.25 25.54 40.87
C SER A 2 4.57 24.45 40.03
N SER A 3 4.70 24.55 38.70
CA SER A 3 4.45 23.51 37.72
C SER A 3 5.64 22.54 37.65
N ALA A 4 5.44 21.22 37.71
CA ALA A 4 6.26 20.23 36.97
C ALA A 4 5.83 18.80 37.27
N GLY A 5 5.63 17.99 36.23
CA GLY A 5 5.44 16.54 36.38
C GLY A 5 4.99 15.81 35.12
N LEU A 6 5.23 16.35 33.91
CA LEU A 6 4.94 15.61 32.69
C LEU A 6 6.02 14.51 32.53
N LYS A 7 5.67 13.27 32.88
CA LYS A 7 6.56 12.10 32.76
C LYS A 7 7.08 12.02 31.32
N ARG A 8 8.40 12.09 31.17
CA ARG A 8 9.10 11.99 29.87
C ARG A 8 8.66 10.70 29.17
N LYS A 9 8.41 10.78 27.86
CA LYS A 9 8.11 9.60 27.06
C LYS A 9 9.31 8.64 27.08
N PRO A 10 9.10 7.33 27.30
CA PRO A 10 10.19 6.37 27.32
C PRO A 10 10.87 6.32 25.96
N SER A 11 12.17 6.14 25.98
CA SER A 11 13.00 5.92 24.81
C SER A 11 12.72 4.55 24.18
N GLY A 12 13.09 4.38 22.91
CA GLY A 12 12.91 3.11 22.20
C GLY A 12 13.66 1.94 22.86
N LEU A 13 14.80 2.20 23.49
CA LEU A 13 15.58 1.19 24.23
C LEU A 13 14.87 0.75 25.52
N GLU A 14 14.26 1.69 26.25
CA GLU A 14 13.47 1.37 27.44
C GLU A 14 12.23 0.54 27.10
N LEU A 15 11.58 0.86 25.97
CA LEU A 15 10.46 0.08 25.45
C LEU A 15 10.89 -1.33 25.02
N ALA A 16 11.99 -1.46 24.28
CA ALA A 16 12.51 -2.75 23.85
C ALA A 16 12.90 -3.64 25.05
N GLY A 17 13.55 -3.06 26.07
CA GLY A 17 13.89 -3.76 27.30
C GLY A 17 12.65 -4.22 28.09
N ALA A 18 11.59 -3.41 28.13
CA ALA A 18 10.33 -3.78 28.78
C ALA A 18 9.57 -4.89 28.03
N LEU A 19 9.71 -4.97 26.71
CA LEU A 19 9.04 -5.97 25.88
C LEU A 19 9.81 -7.29 25.80
N ALA A 20 11.15 -7.27 25.92
CA ALA A 20 12.01 -8.45 25.81
C ALA A 20 11.58 -9.67 26.67
N PRO A 21 11.24 -9.53 27.97
CA PRO A 21 10.80 -10.68 28.77
C PRO A 21 9.38 -11.16 28.40
N ILE A 22 8.55 -10.31 27.78
CA ILE A 22 7.18 -10.65 27.38
C ILE A 22 7.20 -11.39 26.03
N THR A 23 8.12 -11.01 25.15
CA THR A 23 8.21 -11.56 23.79
C THR A 23 9.22 -12.71 23.67
N GLY A 24 10.02 -12.97 24.71
CA GLY A 24 11.08 -13.98 24.69
C GLY A 24 10.59 -15.41 24.52
N ASP A 25 9.41 -15.72 25.06
CA ASP A 25 8.80 -17.06 24.98
C ASP A 25 7.73 -17.17 23.87
N LEU A 26 7.55 -16.12 23.06
CA LEU A 26 6.66 -16.21 21.92
C LEU A 26 7.30 -17.13 20.87
N PRO A 27 6.56 -18.11 20.33
CA PRO A 27 7.08 -18.93 19.26
C PRO A 27 7.47 -18.02 18.10
N ALA A 28 8.70 -18.18 17.61
CA ALA A 28 9.19 -17.41 16.48
C ALA A 28 8.30 -17.68 15.26
N THR A 29 7.44 -16.72 14.91
CA THR A 29 6.68 -16.74 13.65
C THR A 29 7.59 -16.27 12.51
N THR A 30 8.77 -16.88 12.36
CA THR A 30 9.40 -16.96 11.04
C THR A 30 8.41 -17.71 10.17
N GLY A 31 7.81 -17.03 9.20
CA GLY A 31 6.94 -17.67 8.22
C GLY A 31 7.71 -18.79 7.54
N THR A 32 7.52 -20.02 8.00
CA THR A 32 7.92 -21.21 7.29
C THR A 32 7.22 -21.12 5.95
N ARG A 33 7.98 -20.95 4.87
CA ARG A 33 7.48 -21.19 3.52
C ARG A 33 7.05 -22.65 3.51
N VAL A 34 5.76 -22.89 3.74
CA VAL A 34 5.17 -24.20 3.51
C VAL A 34 5.24 -24.39 2.00
N GLU A 35 6.12 -25.29 1.55
CA GLU A 35 5.91 -25.97 0.27
C GLU A 35 4.58 -26.69 0.38
N VAL A 36 3.54 -26.05 -0.13
CA VAL A 36 2.23 -26.68 -0.29
C VAL A 36 2.36 -27.56 -1.54
N GLU A 37 2.46 -28.87 -1.32
CA GLU A 37 2.15 -29.89 -2.33
C GLU A 37 0.84 -29.52 -3.04
N PRO A 38 0.80 -29.53 -4.39
CA PRO A 38 -0.32 -28.96 -5.12
C PRO A 38 -1.53 -29.88 -5.03
N SER A 39 -2.41 -29.63 -4.07
CA SER A 39 -3.77 -30.16 -4.11
C SER A 39 -4.51 -29.48 -5.27
N ALA A 40 -4.67 -30.25 -6.34
CA ALA A 40 -5.40 -29.87 -7.53
C ALA A 40 -6.84 -29.48 -7.18
N LYS A 41 -7.20 -28.22 -7.48
CA LYS A 41 -8.51 -27.68 -7.91
C LYS A 41 -8.81 -26.30 -7.29
N HIS A 42 -7.97 -25.33 -7.60
CA HIS A 42 -8.45 -24.03 -8.09
C HIS A 42 -7.36 -23.47 -8.99
N ARG A 43 -7.47 -23.71 -10.30
CA ARG A 43 -6.82 -22.83 -11.27
C ARG A 43 -7.53 -21.49 -11.19
N GLN A 44 -7.18 -20.67 -10.21
CA GLN A 44 -7.04 -19.26 -10.52
C GLN A 44 -5.91 -19.25 -11.54
N ALA A 45 -6.26 -18.93 -12.80
CA ALA A 45 -5.25 -18.68 -13.81
C ALA A 45 -4.27 -17.69 -13.16
N ALA A 46 -3.02 -18.14 -12.98
CA ALA A 46 -1.95 -17.23 -12.64
C ALA A 46 -1.90 -16.27 -13.82
N THR A 47 -2.58 -15.12 -13.69
CA THR A 47 -2.43 -14.01 -14.61
C THR A 47 -0.95 -13.77 -14.67
N GLU A 48 -0.34 -13.93 -15.85
CA GLU A 48 1.08 -13.71 -16.07
C GLU A 48 1.49 -12.47 -15.29
N ALA A 49 2.50 -12.62 -14.41
CA ALA A 49 2.95 -11.53 -13.58
C ALA A 49 3.31 -10.37 -14.50
N ALA A 50 2.47 -9.33 -14.50
CA ALA A 50 2.67 -8.17 -15.36
C ALA A 50 4.12 -7.68 -15.17
N PRO A 51 4.80 -7.26 -16.26
CA PRO A 51 6.17 -6.81 -16.17
C PRO A 51 6.29 -5.79 -15.02
N LYS A 52 7.25 -6.03 -14.12
CA LYS A 52 7.51 -5.13 -12.99
C LYS A 52 8.05 -3.82 -13.53
N VAL A 53 7.16 -2.86 -13.75
CA VAL A 53 7.51 -1.48 -14.05
C VAL A 53 8.04 -0.84 -12.77
N GLU A 54 9.19 -0.19 -12.84
CA GLU A 54 9.71 0.62 -11.75
C GLU A 54 8.78 1.82 -11.51
N LEU A 55 8.26 1.97 -10.29
CA LEU A 55 7.34 3.04 -9.93
C LEU A 55 8.05 4.10 -9.09
N VAL A 56 7.89 5.35 -9.48
CA VAL A 56 8.38 6.52 -8.73
C VAL A 56 7.20 7.24 -8.07
N GLN A 57 7.35 7.61 -6.80
CA GLN A 57 6.32 8.35 -6.07
C GLN A 57 6.35 9.84 -6.44
N VAL A 58 5.21 10.37 -6.87
CA VAL A 58 5.02 11.80 -7.15
C VAL A 58 4.15 12.42 -6.05
N ASN A 59 4.67 13.43 -5.36
CA ASN A 59 3.99 14.11 -4.25
C ASN A 59 3.72 15.57 -4.60
N PHE A 60 2.51 16.07 -4.30
CA PHE A 60 2.18 17.48 -4.44
C PHE A 60 1.14 17.93 -3.41
N ARG A 61 1.09 19.24 -3.14
CA ARG A 61 0.08 19.85 -2.26
C ARG A 61 -1.10 20.32 -3.09
N ALA A 62 -2.31 20.09 -2.59
CA ALA A 62 -3.56 20.48 -3.23
C ALA A 62 -4.51 21.14 -2.22
N SER A 63 -5.48 21.92 -2.72
CA SER A 63 -6.59 22.38 -1.90
C SER A 63 -7.48 21.20 -1.46
N LYS A 64 -8.23 21.36 -0.36
CA LYS A 64 -9.16 20.32 0.12
C LYS A 64 -10.21 19.93 -0.92
N GLY A 65 -10.68 20.90 -1.71
CA GLY A 65 -11.65 20.66 -2.79
C GLY A 65 -11.05 19.81 -3.91
N LEU A 66 -9.84 20.15 -4.36
CA LEU A 66 -9.14 19.42 -5.41
C LEU A 66 -8.80 17.98 -4.97
N ALA A 67 -8.31 17.80 -3.74
CA ALA A 67 -8.01 16.46 -3.22
C ALA A 67 -9.24 15.54 -3.20
N LYS A 68 -10.42 16.07 -2.81
CA LYS A 68 -11.69 15.33 -2.85
C LYS A 68 -12.10 14.96 -4.27
N LEU A 69 -11.95 15.90 -5.21
CA LEU A 69 -12.28 15.66 -6.61
C LEU A 69 -11.41 14.56 -7.22
N ILE A 70 -10.09 14.62 -6.99
CA ILE A 70 -9.13 13.59 -7.44
C ILE A 70 -9.52 12.23 -6.85
N ALA A 71 -9.81 12.16 -5.55
CA ALA A 71 -10.18 10.90 -4.90
C ALA A 71 -11.44 10.28 -5.53
N ARG A 72 -12.48 11.08 -5.76
CA ARG A 72 -13.72 10.62 -6.42
C ARG A 72 -13.46 10.12 -7.84
N LEU A 73 -12.81 10.93 -8.67
CA LEU A 73 -12.54 10.56 -10.07
C LEU A 73 -11.61 9.34 -10.17
N SER A 74 -10.63 9.23 -9.26
CA SER A 74 -9.76 8.05 -9.17
C SER A 74 -10.54 6.79 -8.78
N ALA A 75 -11.58 6.90 -7.95
CA ALA A 75 -12.45 5.79 -7.61
C ALA A 75 -13.22 5.30 -8.84
N GLU A 76 -13.83 6.22 -9.59
CA GLU A 76 -14.60 5.97 -10.81
C GLU A 76 -13.73 5.37 -11.93
N ARG A 77 -12.49 5.85 -12.10
CA ARG A 77 -11.55 5.36 -13.12
C ARG A 77 -10.77 4.12 -12.70
N GLY A 78 -10.83 3.70 -11.44
CA GLY A 78 -10.13 2.52 -10.92
C GLY A 78 -8.74 2.80 -10.34
N SER A 79 -8.08 3.93 -10.65
CA SER A 79 -6.90 4.39 -9.90
C SER A 79 -6.56 5.85 -10.21
N THR A 80 -5.79 6.50 -9.32
CA THR A 80 -5.22 7.82 -9.58
C THR A 80 -4.19 7.79 -10.70
N ARG A 81 -3.41 6.70 -10.80
CA ARG A 81 -2.45 6.46 -11.89
C ARG A 81 -3.16 6.51 -13.25
N ARG A 82 -4.26 5.77 -13.40
CA ARG A 82 -5.08 5.79 -14.62
C ARG A 82 -5.69 7.16 -14.89
N LEU A 83 -6.20 7.84 -13.86
CA LEU A 83 -6.77 9.19 -14.02
C LEU A 83 -5.74 10.16 -14.61
N VAL A 84 -4.53 10.21 -14.05
CA VAL A 84 -3.46 11.10 -14.53
C VAL A 84 -3.01 10.72 -15.94
N ALA A 85 -2.82 9.43 -16.20
CA ALA A 85 -2.46 8.90 -17.52
C ALA A 85 -3.48 9.33 -18.60
N GLN A 86 -4.78 9.20 -18.31
CA GLN A 86 -5.84 9.63 -19.24
C GLN A 86 -5.87 11.14 -19.45
N LEU A 87 -5.61 11.95 -18.41
CA LEU A 87 -5.52 13.40 -18.55
C LEU A 87 -4.34 13.81 -19.44
N LEU A 88 -3.18 13.19 -19.27
CA LEU A 88 -2.00 13.43 -20.12
C LEU A 88 -2.26 13.00 -21.57
N GLN A 89 -2.93 11.88 -21.78
CA GLN A 89 -3.30 11.42 -23.13
C GLN A 89 -4.29 12.39 -23.81
N LEU A 90 -5.27 12.92 -23.06
CA LEU A 90 -6.20 13.93 -23.56
C LEU A 90 -5.52 15.25 -23.91
N ASP A 91 -4.43 15.58 -23.22
CA ASP A 91 -3.58 16.74 -23.49
C ASP A 91 -2.60 16.51 -24.67
N GLY A 92 -2.62 15.31 -25.27
CA GLY A 92 -1.82 14.96 -26.45
C GLY A 92 -0.44 14.39 -26.15
N HIS A 93 -0.15 14.04 -24.90
CA HIS A 93 1.11 13.38 -24.54
C HIS A 93 1.08 11.88 -24.83
N GLU A 94 2.25 11.33 -25.19
CA GLU A 94 2.47 9.90 -25.26
C GLU A 94 2.55 9.33 -23.83
N VAL A 95 1.67 8.37 -23.52
CA VAL A 95 1.54 7.80 -22.18
C VAL A 95 1.77 6.29 -22.27
N PRO A 96 2.64 5.70 -21.43
CA PRO A 96 2.87 4.26 -21.44
C PRO A 96 1.59 3.47 -21.17
N GLU A 97 1.37 2.37 -21.91
CA GLU A 97 0.17 1.55 -21.77
C GLU A 97 -0.04 1.00 -20.35
N VAL A 98 1.07 0.74 -19.65
CA VAL A 98 1.09 0.29 -18.26
C VAL A 98 0.49 1.30 -17.27
N ASP A 99 0.49 2.59 -17.61
CA ASP A 99 -0.10 3.67 -16.82
C ASP A 99 -1.57 3.91 -17.17
N LEU A 100 -1.97 3.62 -18.42
CA LEU A 100 -3.37 3.63 -18.85
C LEU A 100 -4.13 2.44 -18.26
N ASN A 101 -3.47 1.28 -18.16
CA ASN A 101 -4.07 0.03 -17.68
C ASN A 101 -3.30 -0.55 -16.47
N PRO A 102 -3.23 0.17 -15.34
CA PRO A 102 -2.54 -0.34 -14.17
C PRO A 102 -3.29 -1.55 -13.58
N PRO A 103 -2.56 -2.54 -13.01
CA PRO A 103 -3.17 -3.70 -12.37
C PRO A 103 -4.17 -3.29 -11.27
N ASP A 104 -5.34 -3.90 -11.25
CA ASP A 104 -6.29 -3.72 -10.16
C ASP A 104 -5.77 -4.45 -8.91
N THR A 105 -5.20 -3.69 -7.98
CA THR A 105 -4.70 -4.19 -6.69
C THR A 105 -5.69 -3.95 -5.56
N ARG A 106 -6.91 -3.48 -5.87
CA ARG A 106 -7.93 -3.27 -4.84
C ARG A 106 -8.38 -4.62 -4.29
N ARG A 107 -8.19 -4.80 -2.98
CA ARG A 107 -8.81 -5.91 -2.26
C ARG A 107 -10.33 -5.72 -2.31
N ARG A 108 -11.03 -6.70 -2.88
CA ARG A 108 -12.48 -6.83 -2.78
C ARG A 108 -12.74 -7.86 -1.68
N TYR A 109 -13.61 -7.53 -0.74
CA TYR A 109 -14.15 -8.52 0.19
C TYR A 109 -15.40 -9.07 -0.52
N ASP A 110 -15.44 -10.38 -0.74
CA ASP A 110 -16.69 -11.03 -1.13
C ASP A 110 -17.65 -10.95 0.07
N ASP A 111 -18.88 -10.48 -0.16
CA ASP A 111 -19.95 -10.38 0.84
C ASP A 111 -20.50 -11.76 1.25
#